data_AF-A0A497C0M2-F1
#
_entry.id   AF-A0A497C0M2-F1
#
_cell.length_a   1.000
_cell.length_b   1.000
_cell.length_c   1.000
_cell.angle_alpha   90.00
_cell.angle_beta   90.00
_cell.angle_gamma   90.00
#
_symmetry.space_group_name_H-M   'P 1'
#
loop_
_entity.id
_entity.type
_entity.pdbx_description
1 polymer ?
#
loop_
_entity_poly.entity_id
_entity_poly.type
_entity_poly.pdbx_seq_one_letter_code
_entity_poly.pdbx_strand_id
1 'polypeptide(L)'
;MPQLFEKIRFEQPTNSDGRVQGQLRFYDGSTLVFEEKTVKRGRNIIKVVYRYHYQQADGTLAFRYDNAPHHPDVSTYPDHVHVGKQIKASAPPDLSDVLRRIDEILYPHNPEKGV
;
A
#
# COMPACT_ATOMS: atom_id res chain seq x y z
N MET A 1 -22.33 -15.04 6.26
CA MET A 1 -20.87 -14.79 6.21
C MET A 1 -20.50 -14.48 4.77
N PRO A 2 -20.23 -13.22 4.36
CA PRO A 2 -19.69 -13.00 3.03
C PRO A 2 -18.26 -13.52 2.98
N GLN A 3 -17.95 -14.19 1.87
CA GLN A 3 -16.78 -15.04 1.67
C GLN A 3 -15.47 -14.25 1.78
N LEU A 4 -14.53 -14.77 2.57
CA LEU A 4 -13.17 -14.26 2.70
C LEU A 4 -12.47 -14.48 1.35
N PHE A 5 -12.20 -13.40 0.61
CA PHE A 5 -11.27 -13.48 -0.52
C PHE A 5 -10.03 -12.65 -0.20
N GLU A 6 -9.12 -13.28 0.53
CA GLU A 6 -7.70 -12.97 0.43
C GLU A 6 -7.25 -13.45 -0.95
N LYS A 7 -7.28 -12.54 -1.93
CA LYS A 7 -6.95 -12.88 -3.31
C LYS A 7 -5.90 -11.91 -3.81
N ILE A 8 -4.76 -12.46 -4.18
CA ILE A 8 -3.75 -11.74 -4.96
C ILE A 8 -3.98 -12.13 -6.42
N ARG A 9 -3.95 -11.14 -7.31
CA ARG A 9 -4.02 -11.33 -8.76
C ARG A 9 -2.80 -10.71 -9.39
N PHE A 10 -2.25 -11.46 -10.34
CA PHE A 10 -1.16 -11.05 -11.20
C PHE A 10 -1.69 -11.08 -12.62
N GLU A 11 -1.53 -9.98 -13.33
CA GLU A 11 -1.95 -9.83 -14.72
C GLU A 11 -0.77 -9.26 -15.50
N GLN A 12 -0.53 -9.83 -16.69
CA GLN A 12 0.41 -9.30 -17.68
C GLN A 12 -0.38 -9.04 -18.96
N PRO A 13 -1.07 -7.88 -19.09
CA PRO A 13 -1.92 -7.61 -20.24
C PRO A 13 -1.15 -7.56 -21.56
N THR A 14 0.12 -7.18 -21.49
CA THR A 14 1.04 -7.11 -22.64
C THR A 14 2.44 -7.54 -22.20
N ASN A 15 3.36 -7.75 -23.16
CA ASN A 15 4.77 -8.03 -22.83
C ASN A 15 5.50 -6.86 -22.17
N SER A 16 4.87 -5.67 -22.12
CA SER A 16 5.42 -4.47 -21.50
C SER A 16 4.72 -4.08 -20.21
N ASP A 17 3.53 -4.59 -19.90
CA ASP A 17 2.73 -4.08 -18.78
C ASP A 17 2.47 -5.18 -17.76
N GLY A 18 2.59 -4.85 -16.48
CA GLY A 18 2.29 -5.72 -15.36
C GLY A 18 1.29 -5.08 -14.43
N ARG A 19 0.48 -5.91 -13.77
CA ARG A 19 -0.40 -5.48 -12.70
C ARG A 19 -0.40 -6.51 -11.59
N VAL A 20 -0.25 -6.02 -10.36
CA VAL A 20 -0.45 -6.81 -9.14
C VAL A 20 -1.51 -6.11 -8.31
N GLN A 21 -2.47 -6.86 -7.81
CA GLN A 21 -3.48 -6.32 -6.90
C GLN A 21 -3.92 -7.37 -5.91
N GLY A 22 -4.30 -6.95 -4.71
CA GLY A 22 -4.81 -7.89 -3.74
C GLY A 22 -5.42 -7.25 -2.51
N GLN A 23 -5.93 -8.13 -1.67
CA GLN A 23 -6.45 -7.80 -0.35
C GLN A 23 -5.89 -8.79 0.66
N LEU A 24 -5.34 -8.27 1.75
CA LEU A 24 -4.88 -9.02 2.91
C LEU A 24 -5.72 -8.62 4.13
N ARG A 25 -6.03 -9.59 4.98
CA ARG A 25 -6.63 -9.37 6.29
C ARG A 25 -5.64 -9.85 7.34
N PHE A 26 -5.47 -9.07 8.40
CA PHE A 26 -4.57 -9.40 9.51
C PHE A 26 -5.34 -9.90 10.73
N TYR A 27 -4.63 -10.42 11.74
CA TYR A 27 -5.24 -11.09 12.89
C TYR A 27 -6.12 -10.17 13.75
N ASP A 28 -5.85 -8.87 13.76
CA ASP A 28 -6.63 -7.86 14.47
C ASP A 28 -7.89 -7.41 13.69
N GLY A 29 -8.11 -7.97 12.51
CA GLY A 29 -9.20 -7.62 11.60
C GLY A 29 -8.91 -6.44 10.68
N SER A 30 -7.74 -5.79 10.80
CA SER A 30 -7.30 -4.76 9.87
C SER A 30 -7.08 -5.33 8.46
N THR A 31 -7.10 -4.47 7.45
CA THR A 31 -7.02 -4.89 6.05
C THR A 31 -6.12 -3.99 5.22
N LEU A 32 -5.30 -4.60 4.37
CA LEU A 32 -4.56 -3.93 3.29
C LEU A 32 -5.23 -4.25 1.96
N VAL A 33 -5.62 -3.23 1.20
CA VAL A 33 -6.04 -3.36 -0.20
C VAL A 33 -5.00 -2.64 -1.05
N PHE A 34 -4.43 -3.33 -2.04
CA PHE A 34 -3.36 -2.78 -2.85
C PHE A 34 -3.52 -3.04 -4.35
N GLU A 35 -2.93 -2.15 -5.14
CA GLU A 35 -2.79 -2.23 -6.59
C GLU A 35 -1.46 -1.60 -6.98
N GLU A 36 -0.73 -2.25 -7.88
CA GLU A 36 0.44 -1.73 -8.57
C GLU A 36 0.32 -2.02 -10.06
N LYS A 37 0.54 -1.01 -10.89
CA LYS A 37 0.72 -1.17 -12.34
C LYS A 37 2.12 -0.78 -12.71
N THR A 38 2.76 -1.63 -13.47
CA THR A 38 4.12 -1.43 -13.96
C THR A 38 4.13 -1.44 -15.47
N VAL A 39 5.08 -0.71 -16.04
CA VAL A 39 5.36 -0.72 -17.46
C VAL A 39 6.86 -0.86 -17.69
N LYS A 40 7.23 -1.58 -18.74
CA LYS A 40 8.60 -1.72 -19.19
C LYS A 40 8.98 -0.47 -19.99
N ARG A 41 10.13 0.11 -19.65
CA ARG A 41 10.77 1.21 -20.37
C ARG A 41 12.24 0.86 -20.56
N GLY A 42 12.59 0.44 -21.78
CA GLY A 42 13.92 -0.12 -22.07
C GLY A 42 14.18 -1.39 -21.26
N ARG A 43 15.21 -1.36 -20.40
CA ARG A 43 15.58 -2.46 -19.49
C ARG A 43 14.94 -2.34 -18.09
N ASN A 44 14.20 -1.27 -17.83
CA ASN A 44 13.63 -0.99 -16.52
C ASN A 44 12.14 -1.34 -16.47
N ILE A 45 11.68 -1.76 -15.29
CA ILE A 45 10.26 -1.87 -14.95
C ILE A 45 9.95 -0.66 -14.06
N ILE A 46 9.00 0.17 -14.49
CA ILE A 46 8.62 1.41 -13.80
C ILE A 46 7.21 1.26 -13.25
N LYS A 47 7.02 1.57 -11.96
CA LYS A 47 5.71 1.68 -11.32
C LYS A 47 5.04 2.98 -11.77
N VAL A 48 3.90 2.87 -12.46
CA VAL A 48 3.19 4.03 -13.04
C VAL A 48 1.91 4.37 -12.31
N VAL A 49 1.28 3.38 -11.69
CA VAL A 49 0.11 3.58 -10.82
C VAL A 49 0.30 2.70 -9.61
N TYR A 50 0.03 3.24 -8.43
CA TYR A 50 -0.08 2.41 -7.24
C TYR A 50 -1.08 2.98 -6.24
N ARG A 51 -1.58 2.06 -5.40
CA ARG A 51 -2.35 2.39 -4.23
C ARG A 51 -2.12 1.30 -3.19
N TYR A 52 -1.82 1.69 -1.96
CA TYR A 52 -1.80 0.83 -0.79
C TYR A 52 -2.67 1.45 0.28
N HIS A 53 -3.86 0.89 0.50
CA HIS A 53 -4.84 1.38 1.47
C HIS A 53 -4.89 0.43 2.65
N TYR A 54 -4.37 0.88 3.79
CA TYR A 54 -4.43 0.12 5.04
C TYR A 54 -5.40 0.77 6.02
N GLN A 55 -6.34 -0.03 6.53
CA GLN A 55 -7.39 0.43 7.45
C GLN A 55 -7.55 -0.55 8.61
N GLN A 56 -7.97 -0.01 9.75
CA GLN A 56 -8.31 -0.76 10.96
C GLN A 56 -9.57 -1.62 10.75
N ALA A 57 -9.86 -2.52 11.70
CA ALA A 57 -11.00 -3.43 11.63
C ALA A 57 -12.37 -2.70 11.57
N ASP A 58 -12.45 -1.49 12.12
CA ASP A 58 -13.63 -0.61 12.08
C ASP A 58 -13.77 0.17 10.76
N GLY A 59 -12.81 0.02 9.82
CA GLY A 59 -12.74 0.74 8.56
C GLY A 59 -12.03 2.10 8.63
N THR A 60 -11.54 2.51 9.81
CA THR A 60 -10.78 3.75 9.96
C THR A 60 -9.47 3.67 9.18
N LEU A 61 -9.21 4.66 8.31
CA LEU A 61 -7.98 4.75 7.54
C LEU A 61 -6.77 4.93 8.48
N ALA A 62 -5.88 3.94 8.51
CA ALA A 62 -4.60 4.06 9.21
C ALA A 62 -3.60 4.83 8.33
N PHE A 63 -3.41 4.38 7.09
CA PHE A 63 -2.68 5.14 6.08
C PHE A 63 -3.06 4.70 4.65
N ARG A 64 -2.88 5.60 3.68
CA ARG A 64 -2.94 5.25 2.26
C ARG A 64 -1.82 5.92 1.48
N TYR A 65 -1.02 5.14 0.78
CA TYR A 65 -0.09 5.63 -0.22
C TYR A 65 -0.73 5.51 -1.58
N ASP A 66 -0.73 6.57 -2.39
CA ASP A 66 -1.12 6.53 -3.79
C ASP A 66 -0.45 7.63 -4.60
N ASN A 67 -0.55 7.54 -5.92
CA ASN A 67 0.01 8.52 -6.85
C ASN A 67 -1.06 9.16 -7.74
N ALA A 68 -2.32 9.23 -7.27
CA ALA A 68 -3.34 9.97 -8.01
C ALA A 68 -2.96 11.47 -8.06
N PRO A 69 -2.94 12.11 -9.23
CA PRO A 69 -2.38 13.45 -9.43
C PRO A 69 -3.33 14.57 -8.95
N HIS A 70 -3.82 14.50 -7.71
CA HIS A 70 -4.80 15.43 -7.14
C HIS A 70 -4.20 16.38 -6.07
N HIS A 71 -2.92 16.20 -5.72
CA HIS A 71 -2.25 16.98 -4.66
C HIS A 71 -0.95 17.64 -5.16
N PRO A 72 -1.04 18.63 -6.09
CA PRO A 72 0.13 19.27 -6.71
C PRO A 72 1.05 20.01 -5.73
N ASP A 73 0.53 20.41 -4.56
CA ASP A 73 1.29 21.17 -3.56
C ASP A 73 2.23 20.30 -2.71
N VAL A 74 2.19 18.98 -2.87
CA VAL A 74 3.06 18.05 -2.15
C VAL A 74 4.41 17.96 -2.85
N SER A 75 5.52 18.08 -2.11
CA SER A 75 6.87 18.13 -2.69
C SER A 75 7.29 16.87 -3.44
N THR A 76 6.62 15.74 -3.23
CA THR A 76 6.83 14.46 -3.91
C THR A 76 5.82 14.19 -5.02
N TYR A 77 5.05 15.20 -5.46
CA TYR A 77 4.00 15.04 -6.47
C TYR A 77 4.45 14.18 -7.68
N PRO A 78 3.63 13.20 -8.12
CA PRO A 78 2.26 12.90 -7.65
C PRO A 78 2.20 12.01 -6.40
N ASP A 79 3.34 11.54 -5.91
CA ASP A 79 3.41 10.58 -4.82
C ASP A 79 3.11 11.25 -3.48
N HIS A 80 2.22 10.64 -2.69
CA HIS A 80 1.85 11.16 -1.39
C HIS A 80 1.32 10.04 -0.47
N VAL A 81 1.18 10.36 0.82
CA VAL A 81 0.55 9.50 1.82
C VAL A 81 -0.55 10.24 2.58
N HIS A 82 -1.71 9.61 2.69
CA HIS A 82 -2.80 9.98 3.59
C HIS A 82 -2.55 9.32 4.95
N VAL A 83 -2.58 10.09 6.04
CA VAL A 83 -2.52 9.60 7.42
C VAL A 83 -3.60 10.33 8.23
N GLY A 84 -4.66 9.62 8.60
CA GLY A 84 -5.88 10.24 9.12
C GLY A 84 -6.44 11.25 8.10
N LYS A 85 -6.53 12.52 8.49
CA LYS A 85 -7.00 13.62 7.62
C LYS A 85 -5.87 14.40 6.94
N GLN A 86 -4.62 14.02 7.15
CA GLN A 86 -3.45 14.73 6.64
C GLN A 86 -2.92 14.09 5.38
N ILE A 87 -2.42 14.92 4.47
CA ILE A 87 -1.69 14.51 3.27
C ILE A 87 -0.24 14.94 3.47
N LYS A 88 0.70 14.02 3.27
CA LYS A 88 2.13 14.24 3.48
C LYS A 88 2.91 13.82 2.26
N ALA A 89 4.03 14.50 2.05
CA ALA A 89 5.04 14.09 1.09
C ALA A 89 5.60 12.72 1.48
N SER A 90 5.75 11.85 0.49
CA SER A 90 6.35 10.53 0.63
C SER A 90 6.86 10.07 -0.71
N ALA A 91 8.06 9.50 -0.73
CA ALA A 91 8.50 8.69 -1.86
C ALA A 91 7.54 7.48 -2.04
N PRO A 92 7.40 6.95 -3.27
CA PRO A 92 6.55 5.82 -3.55
C PRO A 92 7.10 4.54 -2.90
N PRO A 93 6.37 3.89 -1.97
CA PRO A 93 6.85 2.66 -1.34
C PRO A 93 6.65 1.44 -2.25
N ASP A 94 7.41 0.38 -1.99
CA ASP A 94 7.05 -0.96 -2.45
C ASP A 94 6.14 -1.70 -1.45
N LEU A 95 5.62 -2.86 -1.85
CA LEU A 95 4.76 -3.65 -0.98
C LEU A 95 5.48 -4.10 0.30
N SER A 96 6.78 -4.37 0.24
CA SER A 96 7.59 -4.77 1.41
C SER A 96 7.67 -3.64 2.43
N ASP A 97 7.85 -2.40 1.98
CA ASP A 97 7.84 -1.21 2.83
C ASP A 97 6.50 -1.02 3.53
N VAL A 98 5.41 -1.22 2.80
CA VAL A 98 4.05 -1.15 3.36
C VAL A 98 3.81 -2.25 4.39
N LEU A 99 4.20 -3.49 4.09
CA LEU A 99 4.06 -4.62 5.00
C LEU A 99 4.88 -4.43 6.28
N ARG A 100 6.10 -3.88 6.17
CA ARG A 100 6.92 -3.54 7.34
C ARG A 100 6.27 -2.47 8.22
N ARG A 101 5.69 -1.44 7.62
CA ARG A 101 4.94 -0.42 8.36
C ARG A 101 3.72 -1.01 9.08
N ILE A 102 3.06 -2.00 8.48
CA ILE A 102 1.93 -2.71 9.12
C ILE A 102 2.45 -3.57 10.29
N ASP A 103 3.56 -4.27 10.09
CA ASP A 103 4.22 -5.07 11.14
C ASP A 103 4.54 -4.20 12.38
N GLU A 104 5.11 -3.01 12.19
CA GLU A 104 5.38 -2.05 13.26
C GLU A 104 4.13 -1.59 14.02
N ILE A 105 2.98 -1.52 13.34
CA ILE A 105 1.70 -1.13 13.95
C ILE A 105 1.10 -2.30 14.75
N LEU A 106 1.17 -3.52 14.21
CA LEU A 106 0.58 -4.71 14.81
C LEU A 106 1.43 -5.27 15.96
N TYR A 107 2.74 -5.20 15.83
CA TYR A 107 3.72 -5.72 16.79
C TYR A 107 4.63 -4.60 17.30
N PRO A 108 4.09 -3.58 17.99
CA PRO A 108 4.90 -2.51 18.54
C PRO A 108 5.91 -3.11 19.52
N HIS A 109 7.20 -2.84 19.31
CA HIS A 109 8.23 -3.24 20.25
C HIS A 109 7.95 -2.60 21.61
N ASN A 110 7.50 -3.41 22.57
CA ASN A 110 7.35 -2.98 23.94
C ASN A 110 8.66 -3.30 24.69
N PRO A 111 9.46 -2.31 25.10
CA PRO A 111 10.76 -2.55 25.75
C PRO A 111 10.65 -3.19 27.14
N GLU A 112 9.45 -3.40 27.68
CA GLU A 112 9.24 -3.87 29.07
C GLU A 112 9.15 -5.38 29.28
N LYS A 113 9.54 -6.21 28.30
CA LYS A 113 9.73 -7.65 28.54
C LYS A 113 11.16 -8.08 28.21
N GLY A 114 12.10 -7.53 28.97
CA GLY A 114 13.41 -8.13 29.16
C GLY A 114 13.28 -9.39 30.01
N VAL A 115 13.87 -10.48 29.52
CA VAL A 115 14.17 -11.70 30.28
C VAL A 115 15.22 -11.39 31.33
#